data_AF-A0A368A0Q4-F1
#
_entry.id   AF-A0A368A0Q4-F1
#
_cell.length_a   1.000
_cell.length_b   1.000
_cell.length_c   1.000
_cell.angle_alpha   90.00
_cell.angle_beta   90.00
_cell.angle_gamma   90.00
#
_symmetry.space_group_name_H-M   'P 1'
#
loop_
_entity.id
_entity.type
_entity.pdbx_description
1 polymer ?
#
loop_
_entity_poly.entity_id
_entity_poly.type
_entity_poly.pdbx_seq_one_letter_code
_entity_poly.pdbx_strand_id
1 'polypeptide(L)'
;MAEITNQMEYDDEVSFPAYQKLHDLSRQSNNKDRCPWCLTISFTHPHDPYVTRRQYWDLYDNCSQLDPEIGFIPYEEQDPHSKRLYLAGDYASFNITKEDVRRSRRSYFANISYIDDKIGEILSILERTRMSNNTIILFCSDHGDMLGEHGLWFKMSFFKGSSRVPLMIAGRGIKPTRINHPDFQSRRLPNYMRPCQNRHFCNHSMDQWTIIETNDSRG
;
A
#
# COMPACT_ATOMS: atom_id res chain seq x y z
N MET A 1 15.92 12.09 -5.37
CA MET A 1 14.69 12.57 -6.04
C MET A 1 14.89 12.44 -7.52
N ALA A 2 13.83 12.09 -8.24
CA ALA A 2 13.76 12.14 -9.69
C ALA A 2 12.32 12.51 -10.08
N GLU A 3 12.14 13.08 -11.25
CA GLU A 3 10.78 13.39 -11.75
C GLU A 3 10.02 12.12 -12.13
N ILE A 4 10.76 11.10 -12.59
CA ILE A 4 10.20 9.83 -13.05
C ILE A 4 11.13 8.66 -12.71
N THR A 5 10.52 7.51 -12.47
CA THR A 5 11.12 6.17 -12.40
C THR A 5 10.16 5.19 -13.09
N ASN A 6 10.62 3.98 -13.41
CA ASN A 6 9.73 2.95 -13.98
C ASN A 6 8.50 2.69 -13.09
N GLN A 7 8.65 2.78 -11.76
CA GLN A 7 7.52 2.61 -10.83
C GLN A 7 6.57 3.81 -10.83
N MET A 8 7.09 5.04 -11.00
CA MET A 8 6.22 6.22 -11.05
C MET A 8 5.41 6.22 -12.33
N GLU A 9 6.05 5.87 -13.45
CA GLU A 9 5.38 5.67 -14.73
C GLU A 9 4.30 4.59 -14.61
N TYR A 10 4.64 3.43 -14.04
CA TYR A 10 3.67 2.36 -13.80
C TYR A 10 2.49 2.82 -12.94
N ASP A 11 2.73 3.50 -11.81
CA ASP A 11 1.64 3.95 -10.93
C ASP A 11 0.78 5.06 -11.55
N ASP A 12 1.36 5.90 -12.41
CA ASP A 12 0.59 6.85 -13.22
C ASP A 12 -0.28 6.13 -14.26
N GLU A 13 0.26 5.09 -14.90
CA GLU A 13 -0.46 4.21 -15.84
C GLU A 13 -1.48 3.29 -15.15
N VAL A 14 -1.34 3.01 -13.85
CA VAL A 14 -2.37 2.30 -13.07
C VAL A 14 -3.50 3.26 -12.66
N SER A 15 -3.15 4.47 -12.21
CA SER A 15 -4.12 5.48 -11.78
C SER A 15 -5.09 5.86 -12.90
N PHE A 16 -4.57 6.18 -14.09
CA PHE A 16 -5.40 6.76 -15.15
C PHE A 16 -6.52 5.82 -15.64
N PRO A 17 -6.26 4.55 -16.00
CA PRO A 17 -7.30 3.59 -16.39
C PRO A 17 -8.25 3.28 -15.24
N ALA A 18 -7.79 3.28 -13.98
CA ALA A 18 -8.67 3.11 -12.84
C ALA A 18 -9.69 4.26 -12.72
N TYR A 19 -9.24 5.50 -12.90
CA TYR A 19 -10.11 6.69 -12.90
C TYR A 19 -11.11 6.64 -14.04
N GLN A 20 -10.63 6.31 -15.25
CA GLN A 20 -11.48 6.12 -16.42
C GLN A 20 -12.52 5.03 -16.17
N LYS A 21 -12.11 3.91 -15.58
CA LYS A 21 -13.01 2.79 -15.29
C LYS A 21 -14.10 3.17 -14.29
N LEU A 22 -13.77 3.92 -13.24
CA LEU A 22 -14.76 4.43 -12.28
C LEU A 22 -15.77 5.35 -12.97
N HIS A 23 -15.32 6.23 -13.87
CA HIS A 23 -16.22 7.05 -14.68
C HIS A 23 -17.10 6.21 -15.60
N ASP A 24 -16.58 5.17 -16.23
CA ASP A 24 -17.37 4.28 -17.08
C ASP A 24 -18.43 3.52 -16.29
N LEU A 25 -18.08 3.01 -15.11
CA LEU A 25 -18.99 2.33 -14.19
C LEU A 25 -20.10 3.28 -13.69
N SER A 26 -19.77 4.56 -13.47
CA SER A 26 -20.75 5.55 -13.06
C SER A 26 -21.87 5.78 -14.08
N ARG A 27 -21.62 5.58 -15.38
CA ARG A 27 -22.66 5.74 -16.41
C ARG A 27 -23.76 4.71 -16.27
N GLN A 28 -23.47 3.60 -15.62
CA GLN A 28 -24.44 2.54 -15.36
C GLN A 28 -25.09 2.69 -13.98
N SER A 29 -24.71 3.66 -13.13
CA SER A 29 -25.12 3.71 -11.71
C SER A 29 -26.64 3.65 -11.49
N ASN A 30 -27.43 4.21 -12.42
CA ASN A 30 -28.89 4.26 -12.36
C ASN A 30 -29.58 3.03 -13.00
N ASN A 31 -28.83 2.14 -13.64
CA ASN A 31 -29.36 0.91 -14.21
C ASN A 31 -29.60 -0.11 -13.09
N LYS A 32 -30.87 -0.43 -12.83
CA LYS A 32 -31.27 -1.39 -11.79
C LYS A 32 -30.86 -2.83 -12.12
N ASP A 33 -30.62 -3.15 -13.39
CA ASP A 33 -30.27 -4.49 -13.85
C ASP A 33 -28.75 -4.72 -13.93
N ARG A 34 -27.94 -3.73 -13.54
CA ARG A 34 -26.48 -3.85 -13.59
C ARG A 34 -25.95 -4.80 -12.52
N CYS A 35 -24.85 -5.46 -12.83
CA CYS A 35 -24.08 -6.19 -11.84
C CYS A 35 -23.25 -5.21 -10.98
N PRO A 36 -23.00 -5.55 -9.69
CA PRO A 36 -22.01 -4.83 -8.89
C PRO A 36 -20.63 -5.07 -9.49
N TRP A 37 -19.73 -4.13 -9.28
CA TRP A 37 -18.34 -4.25 -9.70
C TRP A 37 -17.37 -4.45 -8.52
N CYS A 38 -16.24 -5.07 -8.81
CA CYS A 38 -15.07 -5.13 -7.95
C CYS A 38 -13.87 -4.67 -8.79
N LEU A 39 -13.20 -3.63 -8.35
CA LEU A 39 -12.05 -3.02 -9.02
C LEU A 39 -10.86 -3.04 -8.05
N THR A 40 -9.84 -3.82 -8.39
CA THR A 40 -8.55 -3.80 -7.69
C THR A 40 -7.61 -2.83 -8.41
N ILE A 41 -7.04 -1.91 -7.65
CA ILE A 41 -6.06 -0.92 -8.09
C ILE A 41 -4.81 -1.19 -7.25
N SER A 42 -3.77 -1.74 -7.88
CA SER A 42 -2.53 -2.14 -7.20
C SER A 42 -1.43 -1.17 -7.57
N PHE A 43 -0.92 -0.44 -6.58
CA PHE A 43 0.22 0.44 -6.80
C PHE A 43 1.51 -0.28 -6.43
N THR A 44 2.61 0.14 -7.06
CA THR A 44 3.95 -0.38 -6.76
C THR A 44 4.61 0.38 -5.62
N HIS A 45 4.40 1.69 -5.52
CA HIS A 45 4.91 2.46 -4.39
C HIS A 45 4.20 2.08 -3.08
N PRO A 46 4.91 2.15 -1.93
CA PRO A 46 6.21 2.78 -1.72
C PRO A 46 7.43 1.85 -1.84
N HIS A 47 7.33 0.76 -2.60
CA HIS A 47 8.45 -0.16 -2.84
C HIS A 47 9.71 0.56 -3.36
N ASP A 48 10.88 -0.02 -3.09
CA ASP A 48 12.16 0.45 -3.61
C ASP A 48 12.24 0.38 -5.15
N PRO A 49 12.96 1.25 -5.86
CA PRO A 49 13.96 2.20 -5.38
C PRO A 49 13.37 3.39 -4.61
N TYR A 50 14.06 3.80 -3.54
CA TYR A 50 13.68 4.95 -2.70
C TYR A 50 13.96 6.28 -3.39
N VAL A 51 13.21 6.55 -4.43
CA VAL A 51 13.24 7.77 -5.24
C VAL A 51 11.84 8.32 -5.29
N THR A 52 11.71 9.62 -5.05
CA THR A 52 10.42 10.33 -5.03
C THR A 52 10.50 11.64 -5.82
N ARG A 53 9.35 12.19 -6.22
CA ARG A 53 9.24 13.52 -6.85
C ARG A 53 9.53 14.62 -5.84
N ARG A 54 10.04 15.75 -6.32
CA ARG A 54 10.44 16.89 -5.47
C ARG A 54 9.28 17.38 -4.59
N GLN A 55 8.08 17.49 -5.16
CA GLN A 55 6.90 17.99 -4.44
C GLN A 55 6.56 17.17 -3.19
N TYR A 56 6.76 15.85 -3.22
CA TYR A 56 6.52 14.98 -2.05
C TYR A 56 7.72 14.92 -1.13
N TRP A 57 8.93 14.93 -1.70
CA TRP A 57 10.16 15.00 -0.91
C TRP A 57 10.13 16.18 0.06
N ASP A 58 9.76 17.36 -0.43
CA ASP A 58 9.79 18.63 0.31
C ASP A 58 8.84 18.64 1.52
N LEU A 59 7.77 17.83 1.50
CA LEU A 59 6.86 17.65 2.65
C LEU A 59 7.57 17.11 3.90
N TYR A 60 8.71 16.45 3.73
CA TYR A 60 9.43 15.75 4.80
C TYR A 60 10.77 16.41 5.17
N ASP A 61 10.98 17.69 4.83
CA ASP A 61 12.22 18.42 5.16
C ASP A 61 12.58 18.38 6.65
N ASN A 62 11.58 18.47 7.52
CA ASN A 62 11.75 18.50 8.98
C ASN A 62 11.27 17.21 9.67
N CYS A 63 11.22 16.09 8.95
CA CYS A 63 10.76 14.82 9.52
C CYS A 63 11.73 14.30 10.61
N SER A 64 11.23 14.08 11.82
CA SER A 64 12.02 13.58 12.95
C SER A 64 12.15 12.04 12.99
N GLN A 65 11.35 11.33 12.21
CA GLN A 65 11.27 9.85 12.20
C GLN A 65 12.17 9.20 11.13
N LEU A 66 13.18 9.94 10.64
CA LEU A 66 14.08 9.48 9.59
C LEU A 66 15.16 8.52 10.07
N ASP A 67 15.38 8.38 11.38
CA ASP A 67 16.26 7.37 11.94
C ASP A 67 15.44 6.12 12.34
N PRO A 68 15.97 4.90 12.13
CA PRO A 68 15.30 3.68 12.60
C PRO A 68 15.31 3.62 14.14
N GLU A 69 14.25 3.04 14.73
CA GLU A 69 14.14 2.88 16.19
C GLU A 69 15.27 1.99 16.73
N ILE A 70 15.55 0.89 16.05
CA ILE A 70 16.69 0.01 16.32
C ILE A 70 17.69 0.18 15.18
N GLY A 71 18.88 0.65 15.54
CA GLY A 71 19.96 0.96 14.59
C GLY A 71 20.60 -0.27 13.92
N PHE A 72 21.74 -0.01 13.28
CA PHE A 72 22.55 -1.04 12.63
C PHE A 72 23.08 -2.07 13.63
N ILE A 73 22.94 -3.35 13.30
CA ILE A 73 23.51 -4.47 14.05
C ILE A 73 24.58 -5.14 13.17
N PRO A 74 25.84 -5.24 13.62
CA PRO A 74 26.92 -5.85 12.85
C PRO A 74 26.61 -7.28 12.43
N TYR A 75 27.11 -7.70 11.25
CA TYR A 75 26.87 -9.04 10.70
C TYR A 75 27.05 -10.15 11.72
N GLU A 76 28.11 -10.15 12.53
CA GLU A 76 28.39 -11.24 13.46
C GLU A 76 27.37 -11.38 14.59
N GLU A 77 26.69 -10.28 14.95
CA GLU A 77 25.68 -10.21 16.01
C GLU A 77 24.26 -10.50 15.50
N GLN A 78 24.07 -10.60 14.17
CA GLN A 78 22.79 -10.92 13.56
C GLN A 78 22.37 -12.38 13.80
N ASP A 79 21.05 -12.61 13.86
CA ASP A 79 20.51 -13.97 13.87
C ASP A 79 20.81 -14.70 12.52
N PRO A 80 20.75 -16.05 12.48
CA PRO A 80 21.11 -16.80 11.29
C PRO A 80 20.30 -16.44 10.04
N HIS A 81 19.05 -15.99 10.18
CA HIS A 81 18.24 -15.58 9.03
C HIS A 81 18.64 -14.19 8.54
N SER A 82 18.86 -13.25 9.44
CA SER A 82 19.33 -11.90 9.10
C SER A 82 20.71 -11.92 8.45
N LYS A 83 21.61 -12.81 8.89
CA LYS A 83 22.88 -13.08 8.18
C LYS A 83 22.67 -13.48 6.72
N ARG A 84 21.70 -14.36 6.43
CA ARG A 84 21.35 -14.74 5.05
C ARG A 84 20.82 -13.56 4.24
N LEU A 85 20.01 -12.68 4.86
CA LEU A 85 19.49 -11.49 4.20
C LEU A 85 20.61 -10.48 3.88
N TYR A 86 21.56 -10.28 4.79
CA TYR A 86 22.75 -9.46 4.54
C TYR A 86 23.56 -9.97 3.35
N LEU A 87 23.80 -11.29 3.28
CA LEU A 87 24.51 -11.90 2.17
C LEU A 87 23.72 -11.79 0.85
N ALA A 88 22.40 -11.99 0.89
CA ALA A 88 21.54 -11.87 -0.28
C ALA A 88 21.46 -10.43 -0.82
N GLY A 89 21.56 -9.43 0.06
CA GLY A 89 21.62 -8.01 -0.29
C GLY A 89 23.03 -7.50 -0.59
N ASP A 90 24.03 -8.39 -0.65
CA ASP A 90 25.44 -8.05 -0.89
C ASP A 90 25.96 -6.92 0.02
N TYR A 91 25.55 -6.93 1.31
CA TYR A 91 25.73 -5.78 2.21
C TYR A 91 27.20 -5.33 2.33
N ALA A 92 28.15 -6.27 2.24
CA ALA A 92 29.57 -6.00 2.40
C ALA A 92 30.17 -5.16 1.26
N SER A 93 29.50 -5.12 0.10
CA SER A 93 29.91 -4.31 -1.06
C SER A 93 29.50 -2.84 -0.94
N PHE A 94 28.69 -2.47 0.05
CA PHE A 94 28.14 -1.13 0.22
C PHE A 94 28.55 -0.51 1.55
N ASN A 95 29.01 0.75 1.52
CA ASN A 95 29.20 1.56 2.72
C ASN A 95 27.97 2.44 2.97
N ILE A 96 26.95 1.89 3.62
CA ILE A 96 25.68 2.58 3.89
C ILE A 96 25.87 3.54 5.06
N THR A 97 25.80 4.85 4.79
CA THR A 97 25.92 5.88 5.83
C THR A 97 24.58 6.17 6.51
N LYS A 98 24.60 6.84 7.67
CA LYS A 98 23.38 7.33 8.33
C LYS A 98 22.55 8.24 7.42
N GLU A 99 23.20 9.06 6.59
CA GLU A 99 22.51 9.94 5.67
C GLU A 99 21.82 9.17 4.54
N ASP A 100 22.42 8.07 4.05
CA ASP A 100 21.77 7.19 3.08
C ASP A 100 20.50 6.56 3.65
N VAL A 101 20.54 6.14 4.92
CA VAL A 101 19.36 5.62 5.64
C VAL A 101 18.26 6.68 5.73
N ARG A 102 18.61 7.89 6.17
CA ARG A 102 17.68 9.01 6.34
C ARG A 102 17.05 9.43 5.01
N ARG A 103 17.85 9.52 3.94
CA ARG A 103 17.37 9.84 2.59
C ARG A 103 16.44 8.76 2.04
N SER A 104 16.78 7.49 2.25
CA SER A 104 15.94 6.37 1.84
C SER A 104 14.59 6.37 2.54
N ARG A 105 14.58 6.54 3.87
CA ARG A 105 13.34 6.64 4.67
C ARG A 105 12.52 7.87 4.32
N ARG A 106 13.17 9.01 4.05
CA ARG A 106 12.49 10.23 3.59
C ARG A 106 11.79 10.01 2.25
N SER A 107 12.48 9.41 1.28
CA SER A 107 11.88 9.04 0.00
C SER A 107 10.71 8.07 0.17
N TYR A 108 10.84 7.07 1.05
CA TYR A 108 9.77 6.12 1.35
C TYR A 108 8.53 6.83 1.90
N PHE A 109 8.68 7.71 2.90
CA PHE A 109 7.55 8.48 3.43
C PHE A 109 6.94 9.44 2.40
N ALA A 110 7.77 10.09 1.59
CA ALA A 110 7.30 10.92 0.49
C ALA A 110 6.50 10.12 -0.55
N ASN A 111 6.91 8.89 -0.86
CA ASN A 111 6.16 8.01 -1.74
C ASN A 111 4.82 7.54 -1.12
N ILE A 112 4.70 7.52 0.21
CA ILE A 112 3.38 7.34 0.85
C ILE A 112 2.47 8.54 0.55
N SER A 113 2.96 9.78 0.65
CA SER A 113 2.17 10.96 0.25
C SER A 113 1.80 10.96 -1.23
N TYR A 114 2.69 10.50 -2.10
CA TYR A 114 2.39 10.31 -3.52
C TYR A 114 1.22 9.36 -3.75
N ILE A 115 1.18 8.24 -3.03
CA ILE A 115 0.07 7.29 -3.08
C ILE A 115 -1.20 7.88 -2.43
N ASP A 116 -1.07 8.61 -1.33
CA ASP A 116 -2.18 9.31 -0.66
C ASP A 116 -2.92 10.27 -1.62
N ASP A 117 -2.19 11.06 -2.41
CA ASP A 117 -2.78 11.92 -3.45
C ASP A 117 -3.58 11.11 -4.47
N LYS A 118 -3.02 9.99 -4.97
CA LYS A 118 -3.72 9.11 -5.93
C LYS A 118 -4.99 8.51 -5.35
N ILE A 119 -4.98 8.16 -4.06
CA ILE A 119 -6.16 7.67 -3.33
C ILE A 119 -7.18 8.80 -3.18
N GLY A 120 -6.74 10.02 -2.86
CA GLY A 120 -7.58 11.20 -2.80
C GLY A 120 -8.38 11.39 -4.09
N GLU A 121 -7.74 11.24 -5.25
CA GLU A 121 -8.42 11.31 -6.55
C GLU A 121 -9.45 10.18 -6.77
N ILE A 122 -9.14 8.95 -6.38
CA ILE A 122 -10.12 7.83 -6.41
C ILE A 122 -11.36 8.18 -5.58
N LEU A 123 -11.15 8.63 -4.34
CA LEU A 123 -12.24 8.97 -3.41
C LEU A 123 -13.06 10.14 -3.94
N SER A 124 -12.39 11.16 -4.48
CA SER A 124 -13.01 12.31 -5.14
C SER A 124 -13.90 11.91 -6.32
N ILE A 125 -13.43 10.97 -7.16
CA ILE A 125 -14.24 10.42 -8.26
C ILE A 125 -15.48 9.73 -7.71
N LEU A 126 -15.33 8.82 -6.75
CA LEU A 126 -16.46 8.10 -6.14
C LEU A 126 -17.51 9.05 -5.55
N GLU A 127 -17.07 10.14 -4.91
CA GLU A 127 -17.96 11.17 -4.36
C GLU A 127 -18.68 11.94 -5.48
N ARG A 128 -17.93 12.48 -6.46
CA ARG A 128 -18.48 13.25 -7.59
C ARG A 128 -19.45 12.44 -8.44
N THR A 129 -19.22 11.15 -8.59
CA THR A 129 -20.11 10.23 -9.32
C THR A 129 -21.21 9.64 -8.46
N ARG A 130 -21.32 10.05 -7.18
CA ARG A 130 -22.33 9.59 -6.21
C ARG A 130 -22.30 8.07 -5.95
N MET A 131 -21.15 7.44 -6.15
CA MET A 131 -20.94 6.01 -5.90
C MET A 131 -20.42 5.73 -4.47
N SER A 132 -19.89 6.74 -3.78
CA SER A 132 -19.28 6.62 -2.44
C SER A 132 -20.14 5.86 -1.43
N ASN A 133 -21.44 6.16 -1.36
CA ASN A 133 -22.37 5.53 -0.40
C ASN A 133 -22.66 4.05 -0.66
N ASN A 134 -22.39 3.56 -1.88
CA ASN A 134 -22.62 2.17 -2.29
C ASN A 134 -21.31 1.40 -2.50
N THR A 135 -20.19 1.98 -2.06
CA THR A 135 -18.86 1.38 -2.25
C THR A 135 -18.24 1.01 -0.91
N ILE A 136 -17.70 -0.20 -0.82
CA ILE A 136 -16.75 -0.62 0.21
C ILE A 136 -15.34 -0.43 -0.34
N ILE A 137 -14.48 0.18 0.45
CA ILE A 137 -13.07 0.41 0.14
C ILE A 137 -12.24 -0.45 1.09
N LEU A 138 -11.38 -1.28 0.51
CA LEU A 138 -10.35 -2.07 1.20
C LEU A 138 -8.98 -1.47 0.89
N PHE A 139 -8.27 -1.06 1.92
CA PHE A 139 -6.83 -0.80 1.84
C PHE A 139 -6.07 -1.99 2.40
N CYS A 140 -5.12 -2.54 1.66
CA CYS A 140 -4.12 -3.42 2.22
C CYS A 140 -2.78 -3.29 1.51
N SER A 141 -1.78 -3.95 2.08
CA SER A 141 -0.45 -4.11 1.52
C SER A 141 -0.05 -5.57 1.63
N ASP A 142 0.85 -6.02 0.77
CA ASP A 142 1.27 -7.41 0.66
C ASP A 142 2.34 -7.78 1.69
N HIS A 143 3.29 -6.88 1.94
CA HIS A 143 4.32 -6.99 2.97
C HIS A 143 4.78 -5.61 3.46
N GLY A 144 5.45 -5.58 4.60
CA GLY A 144 6.07 -4.35 5.09
C GLY A 144 7.49 -4.16 4.58
N ASP A 145 8.19 -3.16 5.10
CA ASP A 145 9.61 -2.91 4.82
C ASP A 145 10.37 -2.65 6.13
N MET A 146 11.57 -3.20 6.26
CA MET A 146 12.46 -3.01 7.41
C MET A 146 13.01 -1.58 7.50
N LEU A 147 13.12 -0.85 6.39
CA LEU A 147 13.53 0.56 6.37
C LEU A 147 14.78 0.90 7.19
N GLY A 148 15.77 0.00 7.18
CA GLY A 148 17.04 0.15 7.90
C GLY A 148 17.01 -0.27 9.37
N GLU A 149 15.86 -0.69 9.90
CA GLU A 149 15.75 -1.23 11.26
C GLU A 149 16.57 -2.53 11.38
N HIS A 150 17.36 -2.67 12.44
CA HIS A 150 18.35 -3.75 12.62
C HIS A 150 19.46 -3.74 11.53
N GLY A 151 19.59 -2.66 10.76
CA GLY A 151 20.39 -2.62 9.54
C GLY A 151 19.84 -3.47 8.40
N LEU A 152 18.63 -4.03 8.53
CA LEU A 152 17.94 -4.78 7.48
C LEU A 152 17.14 -3.83 6.59
N TRP A 153 16.99 -4.19 5.33
CA TRP A 153 16.19 -3.47 4.34
C TRP A 153 15.22 -4.41 3.65
N PHE A 154 14.18 -3.84 3.06
CA PHE A 154 13.18 -4.59 2.31
C PHE A 154 12.39 -5.55 3.21
N LYS A 155 12.16 -6.77 2.74
CA LYS A 155 11.24 -7.74 3.31
C LYS A 155 11.95 -9.08 3.56
N MET A 156 11.20 -10.18 3.52
CA MET A 156 11.71 -11.54 3.73
C MET A 156 12.17 -11.84 5.17
N SER A 157 11.69 -11.10 6.17
CA SER A 157 11.88 -11.46 7.59
C SER A 157 10.55 -11.44 8.34
N PHE A 158 10.49 -12.10 9.50
CA PHE A 158 9.32 -12.07 10.38
C PHE A 158 9.37 -10.91 11.40
N PHE A 159 10.34 -10.00 11.28
CA PHE A 159 10.32 -8.78 12.07
C PHE A 159 9.11 -7.92 11.72
N LYS A 160 8.71 -7.08 12.68
CA LYS A 160 7.50 -6.26 12.56
C LYS A 160 7.54 -5.36 11.34
N GLY A 161 8.68 -4.73 11.04
CA GLY A 161 8.85 -3.88 9.85
C GLY A 161 8.52 -4.61 8.55
N SER A 162 9.06 -5.82 8.35
CA SER A 162 8.83 -6.62 7.13
C SER A 162 7.47 -7.32 7.05
N SER A 163 6.87 -7.71 8.19
CA SER A 163 5.71 -8.62 8.20
C SER A 163 4.38 -7.95 8.56
N ARG A 164 4.41 -6.77 9.18
CA ARG A 164 3.20 -6.05 9.58
C ARG A 164 2.80 -5.07 8.49
N VAL A 165 1.57 -5.22 7.99
CA VAL A 165 1.00 -4.36 6.95
C VAL A 165 -0.30 -3.67 7.42
N PRO A 166 -0.65 -2.52 6.84
CA PRO A 166 -1.96 -1.90 7.07
C PRO A 166 -3.09 -2.76 6.48
N LEU A 167 -4.25 -2.70 7.13
CA LEU A 167 -5.51 -3.25 6.62
C LEU A 167 -6.66 -2.38 7.13
N MET A 168 -7.35 -1.70 6.21
CA MET A 168 -8.51 -0.85 6.53
C MET A 168 -9.69 -1.23 5.65
N ILE A 169 -10.89 -1.20 6.23
CA ILE A 169 -12.15 -1.40 5.50
C ILE A 169 -13.08 -0.25 5.84
N ALA A 170 -13.56 0.46 4.82
CA ALA A 170 -14.51 1.56 4.95
C ALA A 170 -15.71 1.34 4.01
N GLY A 171 -16.89 1.79 4.41
CA GLY A 171 -18.10 1.67 3.60
C GLY A 171 -19.36 1.84 4.43
N ARG A 172 -20.51 1.99 3.75
CA ARG A 172 -21.81 2.13 4.41
C ARG A 172 -22.11 0.88 5.25
N GLY A 173 -22.52 1.08 6.50
CA GLY A 173 -22.82 0.01 7.44
C GLY A 173 -21.60 -0.58 8.18
N ILE A 174 -20.39 -0.11 7.89
CA ILE A 174 -19.17 -0.51 8.61
C ILE A 174 -18.87 0.55 9.66
N LYS A 175 -18.97 0.18 10.94
CA LYS A 175 -18.68 1.10 12.06
C LYS A 175 -17.16 1.32 12.20
N PRO A 176 -16.66 2.58 12.18
CA PRO A 176 -15.25 2.86 12.42
C PRO A 176 -14.80 2.29 13.77
N THR A 177 -13.89 1.32 13.73
CA THR A 177 -13.39 0.63 14.91
C THR A 177 -11.93 0.24 14.70
N ARG A 178 -11.08 0.53 15.68
CA ARG A 178 -9.70 0.03 15.70
C ARG A 178 -9.69 -1.40 16.22
N ILE A 179 -9.23 -2.33 15.39
CA ILE A 179 -9.05 -3.74 15.78
C ILE A 179 -7.59 -3.92 16.20
N ASN A 180 -7.36 -4.29 17.47
CA ASN A 180 -6.01 -4.47 18.03
C ASN A 180 -5.57 -5.95 18.11
N HIS A 181 -6.34 -6.88 17.52
CA HIS A 181 -6.02 -8.31 17.60
C HIS A 181 -5.02 -8.73 16.51
N PRO A 182 -3.93 -9.45 16.85
CA PRO A 182 -2.84 -9.77 15.92
C PRO A 182 -3.18 -10.78 14.79
N ASP A 183 -4.38 -11.38 14.76
CA ASP A 183 -4.73 -12.49 13.85
C ASP A 183 -5.63 -12.05 12.68
N PHE A 184 -5.80 -10.74 12.45
CA PHE A 184 -6.88 -10.29 11.56
C PHE A 184 -6.68 -10.70 10.09
N GLN A 185 -5.44 -10.93 9.64
CA GLN A 185 -5.18 -11.39 8.27
C GLN A 185 -5.44 -12.87 8.01
N SER A 186 -5.29 -13.73 9.02
CA SER A 186 -5.55 -15.17 8.90
C SER A 186 -7.02 -15.54 9.10
N ARG A 187 -7.81 -14.61 9.67
CA ARG A 187 -9.24 -14.80 9.86
C ARG A 187 -9.98 -14.42 8.59
N ARG A 188 -10.80 -15.36 8.10
CA ARG A 188 -11.75 -15.19 7.00
C ARG A 188 -12.42 -13.82 7.15
N LEU A 189 -12.25 -12.94 6.15
CA LEU A 189 -12.81 -11.59 6.15
C LEU A 189 -14.27 -11.65 6.63
N PRO A 190 -14.69 -10.80 7.58
CA PRO A 190 -16.04 -10.86 8.12
C PRO A 190 -17.06 -10.83 6.97
N ASN A 191 -18.19 -11.53 7.16
CA ASN A 191 -19.25 -11.84 6.18
C ASN A 191 -19.88 -10.64 5.42
N TYR A 192 -19.31 -9.44 5.52
CA TYR A 192 -19.64 -8.25 4.73
C TYR A 192 -19.31 -8.41 3.24
N MET A 193 -18.37 -9.29 2.90
CA MET A 193 -18.13 -9.72 1.52
C MET A 193 -18.90 -11.02 1.22
N ARG A 194 -20.19 -10.91 0.92
CA ARG A 194 -20.86 -12.01 0.20
C ARG A 194 -20.28 -12.03 -1.22
N PRO A 195 -19.64 -13.11 -1.68
CA PRO A 195 -19.00 -13.13 -2.99
C PRO A 195 -20.04 -13.02 -4.10
N CYS A 196 -19.77 -12.18 -5.10
CA CYS A 196 -19.98 -12.62 -6.48
C CYS A 196 -19.17 -13.91 -6.63
N GLN A 197 -19.86 -15.02 -6.89
CA GLN A 197 -19.27 -16.35 -6.96
C GLN A 197 -18.28 -16.42 -8.12
N ASN A 198 -17.00 -16.19 -7.88
CA ASN A 198 -15.92 -16.77 -8.65
C ASN A 198 -14.68 -16.93 -7.77
N ARG A 199 -14.36 -18.19 -7.51
CA ARG A 199 -13.10 -18.62 -6.89
C ARG A 199 -12.01 -18.37 -7.93
N HIS A 200 -10.98 -17.61 -7.56
CA HIS A 200 -9.58 -17.66 -8.04
C HIS A 200 -8.96 -16.27 -7.82
N PHE A 201 -8.34 -16.06 -6.65
CA PHE A 201 -7.35 -15.01 -6.47
C PHE A 201 -6.06 -15.70 -6.02
N CYS A 202 -5.13 -15.87 -6.95
CA CYS A 202 -3.77 -16.37 -6.71
C CYS A 202 -2.78 -15.24 -7.03
N ASN A 203 -1.84 -15.03 -6.10
CA ASN A 203 -0.52 -14.38 -6.17
C ASN A 203 -0.28 -13.30 -7.24
N HIS A 204 -0.01 -12.05 -6.83
CA HIS A 204 1.00 -11.10 -7.37
C HIS A 204 1.22 -9.95 -6.34
N SER A 205 2.41 -9.33 -6.31
CA SER A 205 2.92 -8.42 -5.25
C SER A 205 2.49 -6.94 -5.36
N MET A 206 2.69 -6.23 -4.24
CA MET A 206 2.69 -4.79 -3.89
C MET A 206 1.35 -4.03 -3.80
N ASP A 207 1.20 -3.35 -2.64
CA ASP A 207 0.15 -2.42 -2.19
C ASP A 207 -1.17 -2.47 -2.97
N GLN A 208 -1.99 -3.45 -2.58
CA GLN A 208 -3.30 -3.72 -3.17
C GLN A 208 -4.39 -2.85 -2.51
N TRP A 209 -4.97 -1.94 -3.29
CA TRP A 209 -6.27 -1.36 -2.96
C TRP A 209 -7.34 -2.12 -3.71
N THR A 210 -8.34 -2.64 -2.99
CA THR A 210 -9.50 -3.26 -3.64
C THR A 210 -10.75 -2.45 -3.31
N ILE A 211 -11.37 -1.90 -4.35
CA ILE A 211 -12.62 -1.16 -4.24
C ILE A 211 -13.73 -2.09 -4.69
N ILE A 212 -14.67 -2.36 -3.81
CA ILE A 212 -15.77 -3.28 -4.05
C ILE A 212 -17.05 -2.48 -3.98
N GLU A 213 -17.77 -2.38 -5.08
CA GLU A 213 -19.13 -1.90 -5.03
C GLU A 213 -20.02 -2.95 -4.37
N THR A 214 -20.80 -2.49 -3.41
CA THR A 214 -21.84 -3.31 -2.82
C THR A 214 -23.14 -3.08 -3.56
N ASN A 215 -23.79 -4.18 -3.97
CA ASN A 215 -25.20 -4.13 -4.33
C ASN A 215 -26.02 -3.69 -3.11
N ASP A 216 -26.48 -2.45 -3.08
CA ASP A 216 -27.67 -2.14 -2.29
C ASP A 216 -28.90 -2.30 -3.18
N SER A 217 -29.57 -3.45 -3.04
CA SER A 217 -30.85 -3.74 -3.68
C SER A 217 -32.04 -3.14 -2.90
N ARG A 218 -31.87 -2.04 -2.17
CA ARG A 218 -32.95 -1.38 -1.43
C ARG A 218 -32.93 0.14 -1.59
N GLY A 219 -33.43 0.58 -2.74
CA GLY A 219 -34.10 1.86 -2.93
C GLY A 219 -35.53 1.60 -3.39
#